data_AF-A0A933GTA1-F1
#
_entry.id   AF-A0A933GTA1-F1
#
_cell.length_a   1.000
_cell.length_b   1.000
_cell.length_c   1.000
_cell.angle_alpha   90.00
_cell.angle_beta   90.00
_cell.angle_gamma   90.00
#
_symmetry.space_group_name_H-M   'P 1'
#
loop_
_entity.id
_entity.type
_entity.pdbx_description
1 polymer ?
#
loop_
_entity_poly.entity_id
_entity_poly.type
_entity_poly.pdbx_seq_one_letter_code
_entity_poly.pdbx_strand_id
1 'polypeptide(L)'
;MRLATPVLWVGAAGVALVYLARARRGKPVVIRGRWTPRFVRMVAVMIVLAGGWFAPRVPAQEDGAPGSERPEGDALVPLGGEFPRGFHAHAETWAWWTQTESAWTAFKQDLAARKFDFQARSHAEDLGPLAPFFTAEIDRLAGAPGAPPLALSDLAGALDTAEGIGLFDSWFVAWIWRRSREFAGTAAVAEPRALASLYSRLETHARVSNALAEALARTGAVVFQAWRSKAAPPPGRAVEPVFPRDFLSTATSIYATIDAGSWEDEGTIALSVSSAAGPLVLLRRGAEVEIGAGRSFVLRRLDVVLAPVPGEATLAHERLGELRLPARAALTATNAGEFLAPEARSRVAAWVESALGGDAEATRHLEEVLPAAHAFVRGALEESAGRPGAATLRLVLENFDD
;
A
#
# COMPACT_ATOMS: atom_id res chain seq x y z
N MET A 1 -44.62 -0.60 -15.09
CA MET A 1 -43.23 -0.54 -14.58
C MET A 1 -42.16 -0.15 -15.60
N ARG A 2 -42.33 -0.35 -16.92
CA ARG A 2 -41.28 -0.05 -17.93
C ARG A 2 -41.04 1.45 -18.23
N LEU A 3 -41.94 2.35 -17.83
CA LEU A 3 -41.80 3.81 -18.02
C LEU A 3 -41.12 4.55 -16.85
N ALA A 4 -40.96 3.91 -15.69
CA ALA A 4 -40.37 4.58 -14.51
C ALA A 4 -38.84 4.68 -14.56
N THR A 5 -38.19 3.70 -15.19
CA THR A 5 -36.73 3.63 -15.34
C THR A 5 -36.14 4.81 -16.14
N PRO A 6 -36.64 5.19 -17.34
CA PRO A 6 -36.09 6.32 -18.06
C PRO A 6 -36.27 7.65 -17.31
N VAL A 7 -37.39 7.83 -16.60
CA VAL A 7 -37.64 9.04 -15.78
C VAL A 7 -36.64 9.14 -14.63
N LEU A 8 -36.30 8.03 -13.97
CA LEU A 8 -35.26 7.97 -12.95
C LEU A 8 -33.88 8.35 -13.50
N TRP A 9 -33.54 7.91 -14.71
CA TRP A 9 -32.26 8.24 -15.36
C TRP A 9 -32.15 9.71 -15.75
N VAL A 10 -33.23 10.29 -16.30
CA VAL A 10 -33.28 11.73 -16.59
C VAL A 10 -33.16 12.54 -15.30
N GLY A 11 -33.84 12.12 -14.22
CA GLY A 11 -33.72 12.75 -12.91
C GLY A 11 -32.31 12.68 -12.33
N ALA A 12 -31.65 11.52 -12.42
CA ALA A 12 -30.28 11.34 -11.95
C ALA A 12 -29.27 12.18 -12.75
N ALA A 13 -29.44 12.26 -14.07
CA ALA A 13 -28.61 13.09 -14.95
C ALA A 13 -28.76 14.59 -14.61
N GLY A 14 -29.98 15.05 -14.36
CA GLY A 14 -30.24 16.44 -13.95
C GLY A 14 -29.57 16.78 -12.62
N VAL A 15 -29.64 15.90 -11.62
CA VAL A 15 -28.97 16.09 -10.32
C VAL A 15 -27.45 16.10 -10.47
N ALA A 16 -26.89 15.17 -11.25
CA ALA A 16 -25.45 15.12 -11.53
C ALA A 16 -24.95 16.40 -12.22
N LEU A 17 -25.69 16.94 -13.19
CA LEU A 17 -25.37 18.21 -13.85
C LEU A 17 -25.39 19.39 -12.89
N VAL A 18 -26.40 19.48 -12.01
CA VAL A 18 -26.48 20.54 -10.98
C VAL A 18 -25.32 20.43 -9.99
N TYR A 19 -24.96 19.21 -9.59
CA TYR A 19 -23.81 18.94 -8.74
C TYR A 19 -22.52 19.44 -9.39
N LEU A 20 -22.23 19.01 -10.63
CA LEU A 20 -21.03 19.42 -11.38
C LEU A 20 -20.98 20.93 -11.61
N ALA A 21 -22.12 21.58 -11.92
CA ALA A 21 -22.19 23.02 -12.11
C ALA A 21 -21.92 23.81 -10.81
N ARG A 22 -22.30 23.29 -9.64
CA ARG A 22 -22.01 23.91 -8.34
C ARG A 22 -20.58 23.64 -7.88
N ALA A 23 -20.06 22.43 -8.10
CA ALA A 23 -18.67 22.07 -7.83
C ALA A 23 -17.70 22.95 -8.62
N ARG A 24 -17.96 23.16 -9.93
CA ARG A 24 -17.19 24.11 -10.77
C ARG A 24 -17.21 25.55 -10.27
N ARG A 25 -18.17 25.94 -9.43
CA ARG A 25 -18.28 27.28 -8.84
C ARG A 25 -17.77 27.33 -7.39
N GLY A 26 -17.09 26.28 -6.91
CA GLY A 26 -16.54 26.20 -5.56
C GLY A 26 -17.60 26.20 -4.45
N LYS A 27 -18.86 25.85 -4.75
CA LYS A 27 -19.95 25.87 -3.76
C LYS A 27 -20.14 24.48 -3.15
N PRO A 28 -20.17 24.35 -1.82
CA PRO A 28 -20.46 23.07 -1.18
C PRO A 28 -21.88 22.61 -1.54
N VAL A 29 -22.02 21.32 -1.87
CA VAL A 29 -23.31 20.71 -2.24
C VAL A 29 -23.67 19.67 -1.20
N VAL A 30 -24.70 19.95 -0.41
CA VAL A 30 -25.28 18.99 0.53
C VAL A 30 -26.57 18.45 -0.07
N ILE A 31 -26.58 17.16 -0.42
CA ILE A 31 -27.80 16.49 -0.88
C ILE A 31 -28.65 16.16 0.35
N ARG A 32 -29.70 16.96 0.62
CA ARG A 32 -30.69 16.67 1.66
C ARG A 32 -31.98 16.14 1.04
N GLY A 33 -32.47 14.99 1.51
CA GLY A 33 -33.76 14.41 1.13
C GLY A 33 -33.86 12.90 1.34
N ARG A 34 -35.07 12.37 1.53
CA ARG A 34 -35.36 10.92 1.57
C ARG A 34 -35.36 10.37 0.15
N TRP A 35 -34.19 10.02 -0.36
CA TRP A 35 -34.02 9.38 -1.67
C TRP A 35 -33.88 7.87 -1.53
N THR A 36 -34.36 7.12 -2.51
CA THR A 36 -34.19 5.66 -2.52
C THR A 36 -32.73 5.28 -2.84
N PRO A 37 -32.18 4.19 -2.27
CA PRO A 37 -30.79 3.79 -2.50
C PRO A 37 -30.42 3.60 -3.98
N ARG A 38 -31.39 3.19 -4.81
CA ARG A 38 -31.22 3.04 -6.26
C ARG A 38 -30.96 4.38 -6.97
N PHE A 39 -31.62 5.45 -6.53
CA PHE A 39 -31.43 6.78 -7.10
C PHE A 39 -30.05 7.35 -6.75
N VAL A 40 -29.61 7.18 -5.50
CA VAL A 40 -28.27 7.62 -5.05
C VAL A 40 -27.17 6.90 -5.82
N ARG A 41 -27.29 5.58 -6.00
CA ARG A 41 -26.34 4.80 -6.80
C ARG A 41 -26.30 5.25 -8.25
N MET A 42 -27.45 5.54 -8.87
CA MET A 42 -27.50 6.08 -10.23
C MET A 42 -26.83 7.45 -10.36
N VAL A 43 -27.06 8.35 -9.41
CA VAL A 43 -26.40 9.68 -9.39
C VAL A 43 -24.89 9.53 -9.26
N ALA A 44 -24.41 8.64 -8.38
CA ALA A 44 -22.97 8.37 -8.24
C ALA A 44 -22.35 7.82 -9.54
N VAL A 45 -23.01 6.84 -10.18
CA VAL A 45 -22.57 6.29 -11.49
C VAL A 45 -22.52 7.38 -12.55
N MET A 46 -23.53 8.25 -12.62
CA MET A 46 -23.56 9.37 -13.58
C MET A 46 -22.46 10.40 -13.32
N ILE A 47 -22.13 10.67 -12.05
CA ILE A 47 -21.01 11.57 -11.70
C ILE A 47 -19.67 10.97 -12.11
N VAL A 48 -19.46 9.66 -11.91
CA VAL A 48 -18.23 8.96 -12.35
C VAL A 48 -18.11 8.96 -13.87
N LEU A 49 -19.19 8.60 -14.58
CA LEU A 49 -19.21 8.59 -16.05
C LEU A 49 -19.02 10.00 -16.63
N ALA A 50 -19.67 11.01 -16.07
CA ALA A 50 -19.53 12.39 -16.52
C ALA A 50 -18.16 12.98 -16.13
N GLY A 51 -17.63 12.64 -14.96
CA GLY A 51 -16.30 13.05 -14.50
C GLY A 51 -15.19 12.54 -15.42
N GLY A 52 -15.31 11.29 -15.90
CA GLY A 52 -14.40 10.71 -16.90
C GLY A 52 -14.50 11.35 -18.29
N TRP A 53 -15.64 12.00 -18.62
CA TRP A 53 -15.86 12.60 -19.95
C TRP A 53 -15.56 14.10 -20.01
N PHE A 54 -15.62 14.80 -18.88
CA PHE A 54 -15.32 16.24 -18.76
C PHE A 54 -13.95 16.56 -18.19
N ALA A 55 -13.15 15.55 -17.83
CA ALA A 55 -11.72 15.75 -17.71
C ALA A 55 -11.22 16.16 -19.11
N PRO A 56 -10.72 17.38 -19.32
CA PRO A 56 -9.98 17.64 -20.55
C PRO A 56 -8.90 16.56 -20.62
N ARG A 57 -8.82 15.86 -21.76
CA ARG A 57 -7.57 15.20 -22.12
C ARG A 57 -6.55 16.31 -22.16
N VAL A 58 -5.85 16.51 -21.05
CA VAL A 58 -4.62 17.25 -21.02
C VAL A 58 -3.76 16.46 -22.01
N PRO A 59 -3.45 16.99 -23.21
CA PRO A 59 -2.37 16.39 -23.99
C PRO A 59 -1.20 16.32 -23.03
N ALA A 60 -0.48 15.20 -22.99
CA ALA A 60 0.72 15.06 -22.16
C ALA A 60 1.58 16.29 -22.41
N GLN A 61 1.45 17.25 -21.50
CA GLN A 61 2.17 18.50 -21.56
C GLN A 61 3.47 18.09 -20.93
N GLU A 62 4.50 18.00 -21.76
CA GLU A 62 5.89 18.06 -21.34
C GLU A 62 6.12 19.43 -20.67
N ASP A 63 5.42 19.68 -19.56
CA ASP A 63 5.83 20.65 -18.58
C ASP A 63 6.99 19.98 -17.86
N GLY A 64 8.18 20.22 -18.42
CA GLY A 64 9.42 20.12 -17.67
C GLY A 64 9.27 20.96 -16.42
N ALA A 65 8.84 20.31 -15.33
CA ALA A 65 9.19 20.75 -14.00
C ALA A 65 10.70 21.03 -14.00
N PRO A 66 11.17 22.15 -13.43
CA PRO A 66 12.60 22.41 -13.34
C PRO A 66 13.25 21.21 -12.67
N GLY A 67 14.16 20.57 -13.41
CA GLY A 67 14.68 19.22 -13.21
C GLY A 67 14.64 18.71 -11.78
N SER A 68 13.66 17.86 -11.46
CA SER A 68 13.91 16.76 -10.55
C SER A 68 14.58 15.65 -11.35
N GLU A 69 15.87 15.84 -11.66
CA GLU A 69 16.70 14.69 -11.97
C GLU A 69 16.50 13.71 -10.80
N ARG A 70 15.86 12.57 -11.08
CA ARG A 70 15.82 11.47 -10.12
C ARG A 70 17.27 11.28 -9.66
N PRO A 71 17.54 11.22 -8.34
CA PRO A 71 18.90 11.09 -7.84
C PRO A 71 19.62 9.99 -8.62
N GLU A 72 20.87 10.23 -9.00
CA GLU A 72 21.69 9.28 -9.80
C GLU A 72 21.68 7.87 -9.20
N GLY A 73 21.41 7.74 -7.89
CA GLY A 73 21.27 6.49 -7.17
C GLY A 73 19.96 5.71 -7.34
N ASP A 74 18.93 6.24 -8.01
CA ASP A 74 17.65 5.55 -8.15
C ASP A 74 17.65 4.51 -9.29
N ALA A 75 18.62 4.61 -10.21
CA ALA A 75 18.89 3.63 -11.27
C ALA A 75 19.71 2.40 -10.79
N LEU A 76 20.04 2.31 -9.51
CA LEU A 76 21.07 1.36 -9.02
C LEU A 76 20.64 -0.11 -9.02
N VAL A 77 19.34 -0.43 -9.02
CA VAL A 77 18.87 -1.82 -9.08
C VAL A 77 17.72 -1.94 -10.09
N PRO A 78 17.90 -2.62 -11.24
CA PRO A 78 16.84 -2.76 -12.23
C PRO A 78 15.67 -3.57 -11.68
N LEU A 79 14.47 -3.35 -12.22
CA LEU A 79 13.25 -4.14 -11.98
C LEU A 79 13.38 -5.61 -12.44
N GLY A 80 14.56 -6.10 -12.80
CA GLY A 80 14.75 -7.44 -13.36
C GLY A 80 14.08 -8.56 -12.54
N GLY A 81 13.75 -9.66 -13.20
CA GLY A 81 13.12 -10.81 -12.56
C GLY A 81 12.26 -11.61 -13.53
N GLU A 82 12.15 -12.91 -13.28
CA GLU A 82 11.18 -13.75 -13.98
C GLU A 82 9.85 -13.73 -13.22
N PHE A 83 8.75 -13.71 -13.96
CA PHE A 83 7.44 -13.93 -13.36
C PHE A 83 7.46 -15.27 -12.60
N PRO A 84 6.89 -15.37 -11.37
CA PRO A 84 7.05 -16.56 -10.55
C PRO A 84 6.65 -17.84 -11.30
N ARG A 85 7.62 -18.74 -11.52
CA ARG A 85 7.47 -19.92 -12.38
C ARG A 85 6.29 -20.82 -12.00
N GLY A 86 5.91 -20.83 -10.72
CA GLY A 86 4.77 -21.60 -10.20
C GLY A 86 3.40 -20.94 -10.36
N PHE A 87 3.32 -19.63 -10.67
CA PHE A 87 2.03 -18.92 -10.65
C PHE A 87 1.01 -19.48 -11.63
N HIS A 88 1.44 -19.97 -12.80
CA HIS A 88 0.53 -20.56 -13.78
C HIS A 88 -0.30 -21.72 -13.20
N ALA A 89 0.26 -22.52 -12.29
CA ALA A 89 -0.45 -23.59 -11.60
C ALA A 89 -1.45 -23.07 -10.55
N HIS A 90 -1.28 -21.82 -10.10
CA HIS A 90 -2.12 -21.19 -9.10
C HIS A 90 -3.07 -20.12 -9.66
N ALA A 91 -3.05 -19.85 -10.97
CA ALA A 91 -3.86 -18.78 -11.57
C ALA A 91 -5.35 -18.91 -11.22
N GLU A 92 -5.90 -20.12 -11.30
CA GLU A 92 -7.29 -20.39 -10.90
C GLU A 92 -7.55 -20.06 -9.44
N THR A 93 -6.66 -20.51 -8.54
CA THR A 93 -6.76 -20.24 -7.10
C THR A 93 -6.64 -18.75 -6.79
N TRP A 94 -5.75 -18.03 -7.47
CA TRP A 94 -5.67 -16.57 -7.38
C TRP A 94 -7.01 -15.91 -7.79
N ALA A 95 -7.62 -16.33 -8.89
CA ALA A 95 -8.91 -15.80 -9.32
C ALA A 95 -10.03 -16.05 -8.30
N TRP A 96 -9.97 -17.16 -7.56
CA TRP A 96 -10.88 -17.40 -6.44
C TRP A 96 -10.68 -16.43 -5.29
N TRP A 97 -9.43 -16.15 -4.91
CA TRP A 97 -9.13 -15.24 -3.82
C TRP A 97 -9.64 -13.82 -4.07
N THR A 98 -9.68 -13.37 -5.33
CA THR A 98 -10.12 -12.02 -5.70
C THR A 98 -11.63 -11.85 -5.81
N GLN A 99 -12.42 -12.92 -5.67
CA GLN A 99 -13.88 -12.80 -5.68
C GLN A 99 -14.40 -12.07 -4.44
N THR A 100 -15.51 -11.35 -4.60
CA THR A 100 -16.20 -10.66 -3.51
C THR A 100 -16.76 -11.60 -2.44
N GLU A 101 -17.06 -12.84 -2.82
CA GLU A 101 -17.62 -13.89 -1.95
C GLU A 101 -16.53 -14.80 -1.38
N SER A 102 -15.25 -14.54 -1.67
CA SER A 102 -14.14 -15.36 -1.15
C SER A 102 -13.99 -15.16 0.36
N ALA A 103 -13.56 -16.22 1.05
CA ALA A 103 -13.21 -16.16 2.47
C ALA A 103 -12.15 -15.08 2.74
N TRP A 104 -11.22 -14.89 1.80
CA TRP A 104 -10.22 -13.82 1.84
C TRP A 104 -10.83 -12.43 1.83
N THR A 105 -11.79 -12.16 0.93
CA THR A 105 -12.47 -10.86 0.89
C THR A 105 -13.31 -10.63 2.15
N ALA A 106 -14.02 -11.66 2.62
CA ALA A 106 -14.80 -11.57 3.86
C ALA A 106 -13.91 -11.29 5.08
N PHE A 107 -12.79 -12.01 5.20
CA PHE A 107 -11.79 -11.79 6.24
C PHE A 107 -11.20 -10.36 6.21
N LYS A 108 -10.82 -9.86 5.03
CA LYS A 108 -10.34 -8.47 4.87
C LYS A 108 -11.36 -7.44 5.37
N GLN A 109 -12.64 -7.65 5.08
CA GLN A 109 -13.72 -6.77 5.52
C GLN A 109 -13.90 -6.79 7.04
N ASP A 110 -13.82 -7.97 7.66
CA ASP A 110 -13.92 -8.09 9.12
C ASP A 110 -12.75 -7.42 9.84
N LEU A 111 -11.52 -7.62 9.33
CA LEU A 111 -10.33 -6.98 9.91
C LEU A 111 -10.38 -5.45 9.78
N ALA A 112 -10.80 -4.95 8.60
CA ALA A 112 -10.98 -3.51 8.37
C ALA A 112 -12.07 -2.91 9.28
N ALA A 113 -13.14 -3.67 9.54
CA ALA A 113 -14.20 -3.28 10.47
C ALA A 113 -13.81 -3.44 11.96
N ARG A 114 -12.59 -3.92 12.25
CA ARG A 114 -12.10 -4.27 13.59
C ARG A 114 -13.05 -5.21 14.34
N LYS A 115 -13.66 -6.13 13.61
CA LYS A 115 -14.46 -7.21 14.20
C LYS A 115 -13.52 -8.35 14.52
N PHE A 116 -13.32 -8.61 15.80
CA PHE A 116 -12.46 -9.70 16.29
C PHE A 116 -13.32 -10.74 17.02
N ASP A 117 -14.48 -11.04 16.44
CA ASP A 117 -15.48 -11.94 17.00
C ASP A 117 -15.40 -13.35 16.39
N PHE A 118 -16.39 -14.19 16.70
CA PHE A 118 -16.50 -15.54 16.17
C PHE A 118 -16.55 -15.58 14.64
N GLN A 119 -17.16 -14.59 14.00
CA GLN A 119 -17.30 -14.57 12.54
C GLN A 119 -15.95 -14.31 11.86
N ALA A 120 -15.18 -13.35 12.36
CA ALA A 120 -13.83 -13.08 11.86
C ALA A 120 -12.91 -14.30 11.99
N ARG A 121 -13.03 -15.05 13.10
CA ARG A 121 -12.30 -16.31 13.29
C ARG A 121 -12.73 -17.37 12.29
N SER A 122 -14.02 -17.57 12.09
CA SER A 122 -14.55 -18.52 11.11
C SER A 122 -14.02 -18.20 9.70
N HIS A 123 -14.03 -16.94 9.28
CA HIS A 123 -13.47 -16.57 7.98
C HIS A 123 -11.95 -16.76 7.90
N ALA A 124 -11.21 -16.55 9.00
CA ALA A 124 -9.78 -16.84 9.06
C ALA A 124 -9.49 -18.35 8.95
N GLU A 125 -10.29 -19.19 9.60
CA GLU A 125 -10.21 -20.66 9.51
C GLU A 125 -10.43 -21.15 8.06
N ASP A 126 -11.34 -20.51 7.33
CA ASP A 126 -11.62 -20.80 5.92
C ASP A 126 -10.47 -20.41 4.97
N LEU A 127 -9.43 -19.70 5.44
CA LEU A 127 -8.22 -19.41 4.65
C LEU A 127 -7.28 -20.62 4.54
N GLY A 128 -7.62 -21.74 5.16
CA GLY A 128 -6.91 -23.01 5.04
C GLY A 128 -5.48 -22.90 5.60
N PRO A 129 -4.41 -23.11 4.79
CA PRO A 129 -3.03 -23.05 5.28
C PRO A 129 -2.64 -21.72 5.95
N LEU A 130 -3.29 -20.61 5.58
CA LEU A 130 -3.03 -19.30 6.19
C LEU A 130 -3.74 -19.08 7.52
N ALA A 131 -4.71 -19.94 7.88
CA ALA A 131 -5.52 -19.80 9.08
C ALA A 131 -4.68 -19.58 10.36
N PRO A 132 -3.59 -20.32 10.64
CA PRO A 132 -2.83 -20.16 11.88
C PRO A 132 -2.26 -18.74 12.07
N PHE A 133 -1.86 -18.07 10.99
CA PHE A 133 -1.30 -16.72 11.07
C PHE A 133 -2.39 -15.69 11.38
N PHE A 134 -3.57 -15.84 10.77
CA PHE A 134 -4.67 -14.88 10.94
C PHE A 134 -5.51 -15.12 12.20
N THR A 135 -5.61 -16.36 12.68
CA THR A 135 -6.23 -16.62 13.99
C THR A 135 -5.36 -16.06 15.12
N ALA A 136 -4.03 -16.26 15.06
CA ALA A 136 -3.10 -15.63 15.99
C ALA A 136 -3.14 -14.09 15.91
N GLU A 137 -3.31 -13.52 14.71
CA GLU A 137 -3.53 -12.08 14.52
C GLU A 137 -4.80 -11.60 15.22
N ILE A 138 -5.93 -12.29 15.04
CA ILE A 138 -7.19 -11.98 15.70
C ILE A 138 -7.04 -12.08 17.21
N ASP A 139 -6.43 -13.15 17.72
CA ASP A 139 -6.18 -13.35 19.15
C ASP A 139 -5.39 -12.18 19.75
N ARG A 140 -4.30 -11.76 19.07
CA ARG A 140 -3.47 -10.65 19.52
C ARG A 140 -4.23 -9.31 19.47
N LEU A 141 -4.99 -9.04 18.41
CA LEU A 141 -5.82 -7.83 18.30
C LEU A 141 -6.98 -7.79 19.29
N ALA A 142 -7.52 -8.95 19.68
CA ALA A 142 -8.54 -9.10 20.71
C ALA A 142 -7.97 -9.00 22.14
N GLY A 143 -6.65 -8.94 22.30
CA GLY A 143 -5.99 -8.92 23.61
C GLY A 143 -6.10 -10.26 24.36
N ALA A 144 -6.17 -11.38 23.63
CA ALA A 144 -6.28 -12.70 24.23
C ALA A 144 -5.05 -13.01 25.10
N PRO A 145 -5.23 -13.48 26.36
CA PRO A 145 -4.13 -13.86 27.22
C PRO A 145 -3.31 -14.99 26.59
N GLY A 146 -1.99 -14.80 26.49
CA GLY A 146 -1.07 -15.82 25.97
C GLY A 146 -0.95 -15.87 24.44
N ALA A 147 -1.45 -14.88 23.71
CA ALA A 147 -1.12 -14.72 22.30
C ALA A 147 0.42 -14.63 22.16
N PRO A 148 1.06 -15.52 21.37
CA PRO A 148 2.51 -15.52 21.23
C PRO A 148 2.98 -14.19 20.63
N PRO A 149 4.16 -13.68 21.04
CA PRO A 149 4.77 -12.53 20.37
C PRO A 149 5.01 -12.90 18.90
N LEU A 150 4.74 -11.96 18.00
CA LEU A 150 5.02 -12.15 16.59
C LEU A 150 6.54 -12.22 16.38
N ALA A 151 7.00 -13.19 15.60
CA ALA A 151 8.38 -13.27 15.13
C ALA A 151 8.49 -12.93 13.63
N LEU A 152 9.67 -12.44 13.21
CA LEU A 152 9.93 -12.16 11.79
C LEU A 152 9.81 -13.42 10.92
N SER A 153 10.16 -14.58 11.49
CA SER A 153 9.97 -15.90 10.86
C SER A 153 8.50 -16.24 10.62
N ASP A 154 7.58 -15.76 11.46
CA ASP A 154 6.15 -15.99 11.27
C ASP A 154 5.64 -15.21 10.06
N LEU A 155 6.12 -13.98 9.86
CA LEU A 155 5.81 -13.19 8.67
C LEU A 155 6.39 -13.81 7.40
N ALA A 156 7.61 -14.32 7.45
CA ALA A 156 8.21 -15.06 6.34
C ALA A 156 7.42 -16.35 6.04
N GLY A 157 7.00 -17.09 7.07
CA GLY A 157 6.18 -18.30 6.93
C GLY A 157 4.78 -18.03 6.38
N ALA A 158 4.16 -16.91 6.76
CA ALA A 158 2.90 -16.46 6.16
C ALA A 158 3.08 -16.18 4.66
N LEU A 159 4.19 -15.56 4.28
CA LEU A 159 4.52 -15.28 2.88
C LEU A 159 4.82 -16.56 2.08
N ASP A 160 5.57 -17.50 2.64
CA ASP A 160 5.80 -18.84 2.05
C ASP A 160 4.47 -19.55 1.78
N THR A 161 3.57 -19.49 2.75
CA THR A 161 2.25 -20.11 2.67
C THR A 161 1.40 -19.46 1.59
N ALA A 162 1.38 -18.12 1.53
CA ALA A 162 0.67 -17.36 0.52
C ALA A 162 1.19 -17.69 -0.89
N GLU A 163 2.52 -17.73 -1.09
CA GLU A 163 3.12 -18.13 -2.36
C GLU A 163 2.77 -19.57 -2.75
N GLY A 164 2.82 -20.51 -1.79
CA GLY A 164 2.49 -21.91 -2.00
C GLY A 164 1.02 -22.18 -2.39
N ILE A 165 0.11 -21.25 -2.07
CA ILE A 165 -1.30 -21.31 -2.50
C ILE A 165 -1.62 -20.32 -3.62
N GLY A 166 -0.63 -19.54 -4.08
CA GLY A 166 -0.77 -18.48 -5.09
C GLY A 166 -1.65 -17.30 -4.68
N LEU A 167 -1.66 -16.94 -3.40
CA LEU A 167 -2.20 -15.67 -2.93
C LEU A 167 -1.19 -14.56 -3.21
N PHE A 168 -1.44 -13.77 -4.25
CA PHE A 168 -0.74 -12.53 -4.57
C PHE A 168 -1.75 -11.38 -4.50
N ASP A 169 -1.66 -10.58 -3.45
CA ASP A 169 -2.64 -9.55 -3.11
C ASP A 169 -1.93 -8.37 -2.40
N SER A 170 -2.23 -7.14 -2.82
CA SER A 170 -1.60 -5.93 -2.28
C SER A 170 -1.96 -5.67 -0.81
N TRP A 171 -3.16 -6.04 -0.38
CA TRP A 171 -3.55 -5.91 1.03
C TRP A 171 -2.75 -6.87 1.91
N PHE A 172 -2.42 -8.07 1.42
CA PHE A 172 -1.56 -9.00 2.16
C PHE A 172 -0.14 -8.44 2.32
N VAL A 173 0.40 -7.81 1.27
CA VAL A 173 1.68 -7.08 1.34
C VAL A 173 1.63 -6.00 2.41
N ALA A 174 0.59 -5.17 2.40
CA ALA A 174 0.38 -4.12 3.38
C ALA A 174 0.27 -4.67 4.82
N TRP A 175 -0.45 -5.78 4.99
CA TRP A 175 -0.56 -6.45 6.30
C TRP A 175 0.80 -6.91 6.82
N ILE A 176 1.60 -7.64 6.02
CA ILE A 176 2.93 -8.08 6.44
C ILE A 176 3.83 -6.88 6.77
N TRP A 177 3.86 -5.86 5.91
CA TRP A 177 4.71 -4.70 6.12
C TRP A 177 4.31 -3.88 7.37
N ARG A 178 3.01 -3.75 7.67
CA ARG A 178 2.58 -3.13 8.93
C ARG A 178 3.02 -3.92 10.15
N ARG A 179 3.02 -5.26 10.08
CA ARG A 179 3.49 -6.12 11.16
C ARG A 179 5.01 -6.14 11.29
N SER A 180 5.74 -6.00 10.17
CA SER A 180 7.21 -6.00 10.21
C SER A 180 7.80 -4.79 10.95
N ARG A 181 7.01 -3.72 11.13
CA ARG A 181 7.35 -2.54 11.94
C ARG A 181 7.78 -2.89 13.35
N GLU A 182 7.23 -3.95 13.94
CA GLU A 182 7.60 -4.41 15.28
C GLU A 182 9.08 -4.84 15.36
N PHE A 183 9.66 -5.26 14.24
CA PHE A 183 11.08 -5.66 14.13
C PHE A 183 11.96 -4.53 13.58
N ALA A 184 11.37 -3.60 12.83
CA ALA A 184 12.07 -2.49 12.20
C ALA A 184 12.15 -1.24 13.10
N GLY A 185 11.22 -1.07 14.04
CA GLY A 185 11.05 0.11 14.91
C GLY A 185 11.97 0.16 16.14
N THR A 186 13.18 -0.39 16.04
CA THR A 186 14.22 -0.15 17.05
C THR A 186 15.53 0.19 16.34
N ALA A 187 16.30 1.11 16.91
CA ALA A 187 17.63 1.50 16.41
C ALA A 187 18.60 0.31 16.22
N ALA A 188 18.33 -0.83 16.84
CA ALA A 188 19.07 -2.08 16.71
C ALA A 188 18.17 -3.18 16.10
N VAL A 189 17.75 -3.01 14.84
CA VAL A 189 17.11 -4.09 14.08
C VAL A 189 17.98 -5.34 14.19
N ALA A 190 17.48 -6.37 14.88
CA ALA A 190 18.28 -7.54 15.24
C ALA A 190 18.72 -8.36 14.02
N GLU A 191 17.84 -8.44 13.02
CA GLU A 191 18.04 -9.25 11.81
C GLU A 191 17.77 -8.44 10.53
N PRO A 192 18.57 -7.40 10.23
CA PRO A 192 18.24 -6.44 9.19
C PRO A 192 18.30 -7.06 7.78
N ARG A 193 19.13 -8.09 7.60
CA ARG A 193 19.20 -8.86 6.34
C ARG A 193 18.00 -9.80 6.16
N ALA A 194 17.47 -10.38 7.24
CA ALA A 194 16.23 -11.16 7.17
C ALA A 194 15.04 -10.25 6.84
N LEU A 195 15.00 -9.06 7.43
CA LEU A 195 13.99 -8.05 7.11
C LEU A 195 14.07 -7.60 5.65
N ALA A 196 15.28 -7.33 5.15
CA ALA A 196 15.48 -6.98 3.74
C ALA A 196 15.06 -8.12 2.79
N SER A 197 15.31 -9.38 3.17
CA SER A 197 14.83 -10.54 2.42
C SER A 197 13.31 -10.62 2.39
N LEU A 198 12.63 -10.34 3.51
CA LEU A 198 11.18 -10.25 3.56
C LEU A 198 10.67 -9.15 2.63
N TYR A 199 11.25 -7.95 2.71
CA TYR A 199 10.86 -6.80 1.88
C TYR A 199 11.07 -7.02 0.38
N SER A 200 12.14 -7.70 -0.02
CA SER A 200 12.35 -8.09 -1.42
C SER A 200 11.22 -8.99 -1.94
N ARG A 201 10.69 -9.88 -1.10
CA ARG A 201 9.58 -10.75 -1.48
C ARG A 201 8.25 -10.00 -1.49
N LEU A 202 8.03 -9.09 -0.55
CA LEU A 202 6.88 -8.18 -0.57
C LEU A 202 6.83 -7.36 -1.86
N GLU A 203 7.97 -6.84 -2.32
CA GLU A 203 8.06 -6.13 -3.59
C GLU A 203 7.67 -7.03 -4.76
N THR A 204 8.15 -8.28 -4.76
CA THR A 204 7.77 -9.27 -5.77
C THR A 204 6.25 -9.50 -5.78
N HIS A 205 5.62 -9.63 -4.61
CA HIS A 205 4.17 -9.78 -4.49
C HIS A 205 3.39 -8.58 -5.01
N ALA A 206 3.82 -7.37 -4.67
CA ALA A 206 3.22 -6.13 -5.16
C ALA A 206 3.29 -6.07 -6.69
N ARG A 207 4.46 -6.35 -7.27
CA ARG A 207 4.67 -6.37 -8.73
C ARG A 207 3.82 -7.43 -9.44
N VAL A 208 3.71 -8.64 -8.88
CA VAL A 208 2.83 -9.68 -9.43
C VAL A 208 1.38 -9.22 -9.39
N SER A 209 0.92 -8.68 -8.27
CA SER A 209 -0.44 -8.17 -8.10
C SER A 209 -0.76 -7.07 -9.11
N ASN A 210 0.16 -6.11 -9.30
CA ASN A 210 0.03 -5.04 -10.29
C ASN A 210 0.02 -5.57 -11.72
N ALA A 211 0.91 -6.51 -12.05
CA ALA A 211 0.97 -7.14 -13.38
C ALA A 211 -0.35 -7.85 -13.73
N LEU A 212 -0.94 -8.55 -12.75
CA LEU A 212 -2.23 -9.24 -12.91
C LEU A 212 -3.39 -8.25 -13.06
N ALA A 213 -3.42 -7.19 -12.25
CA ALA A 213 -4.44 -6.15 -12.35
C ALA A 213 -4.40 -5.43 -13.72
N GLU A 214 -3.20 -5.05 -14.18
CA GLU A 214 -3.01 -4.43 -15.49
C GLU A 214 -3.34 -5.40 -16.63
N ALA A 215 -3.00 -6.69 -16.50
CA ALA A 215 -3.37 -7.70 -17.48
C ALA A 215 -4.90 -7.86 -17.58
N LEU A 216 -5.64 -7.82 -16.46
CA LEU A 216 -7.10 -7.80 -16.48
C LEU A 216 -7.66 -6.54 -17.15
N ALA A 217 -7.06 -5.37 -16.87
CA ALA A 217 -7.46 -4.13 -17.51
C ALA A 217 -7.31 -4.17 -19.04
N ARG A 218 -6.27 -4.86 -19.55
CA ARG A 218 -6.00 -4.98 -20.99
C ARG A 218 -6.77 -6.09 -21.69
N THR A 219 -6.92 -7.25 -21.06
CA THR A 219 -7.47 -8.46 -21.69
C THR A 219 -8.94 -8.69 -21.37
N GLY A 220 -9.47 -8.02 -20.34
CA GLY A 220 -10.82 -8.19 -19.84
C GLY A 220 -10.86 -8.90 -18.47
N ALA A 221 -12.04 -8.93 -17.86
CA ALA A 221 -12.23 -9.58 -16.57
C ALA A 221 -12.25 -11.10 -16.68
N VAL A 222 -11.82 -11.80 -15.62
CA VAL A 222 -12.08 -13.23 -15.44
C VAL A 222 -13.59 -13.44 -15.29
N VAL A 223 -14.16 -14.35 -16.07
CA VAL A 223 -15.58 -14.69 -15.99
C VAL A 223 -15.74 -16.00 -15.25
N PHE A 224 -16.61 -16.04 -14.25
CA PHE A 224 -16.93 -17.28 -13.54
C PHE A 224 -18.15 -17.94 -14.16
N GLN A 225 -17.99 -19.19 -14.58
CA GLN A 225 -19.06 -19.97 -15.24
C GLN A 225 -19.41 -21.19 -14.41
N ALA A 226 -20.66 -21.64 -14.45
CA ALA A 226 -21.06 -22.87 -13.77
C ALA A 226 -20.17 -24.03 -14.18
N TRP A 227 -19.77 -24.86 -13.22
CA TRP A 227 -18.90 -26.01 -13.43
C TRP A 227 -19.45 -26.93 -14.54
N ARG A 228 -18.65 -27.15 -15.59
CA ARG A 228 -19.10 -27.89 -16.80
C ARG A 228 -18.60 -29.31 -16.90
N SER A 229 -17.65 -29.70 -16.05
CA SER A 229 -17.11 -31.06 -16.07
C SER A 229 -18.15 -32.08 -15.58
N LYS A 230 -18.06 -33.30 -16.11
CA LYS A 230 -18.84 -34.45 -15.60
C LYS A 230 -18.37 -34.90 -14.22
N ALA A 231 -17.16 -34.52 -13.81
CA ALA A 231 -16.70 -34.71 -12.44
C ALA A 231 -17.42 -33.72 -11.50
N ALA A 232 -17.64 -34.12 -10.25
CA ALA A 232 -18.14 -33.19 -9.25
C ALA A 232 -17.15 -32.01 -9.09
N PRO A 233 -17.66 -30.78 -8.90
CA PRO A 233 -16.80 -29.66 -8.56
C PRO A 233 -16.04 -29.94 -7.26
N PRO A 234 -14.84 -29.37 -7.08
CA PRO A 234 -14.20 -29.33 -5.77
C PRO A 234 -15.15 -28.75 -4.72
N PRO A 235 -15.09 -29.20 -3.46
CA PRO A 235 -15.87 -28.61 -2.38
C PRO A 235 -15.76 -27.09 -2.37
N GLY A 236 -16.90 -26.39 -2.34
CA GLY A 236 -16.97 -24.92 -2.35
C GLY A 236 -16.78 -24.25 -3.72
N ARG A 237 -16.54 -24.97 -4.81
CA ARG A 237 -16.26 -24.40 -6.15
C ARG A 237 -17.33 -24.77 -7.19
N ALA A 238 -18.54 -24.24 -7.04
CA ALA A 238 -19.65 -24.51 -7.98
C ALA A 238 -19.50 -23.83 -9.36
N VAL A 239 -18.57 -22.88 -9.48
CA VAL A 239 -18.21 -22.20 -10.72
C VAL A 239 -16.73 -22.46 -11.05
N GLU A 240 -16.27 -22.14 -12.26
CA GLU A 240 -14.87 -22.20 -12.68
C GLU A 240 -14.45 -20.84 -13.29
N PRO A 241 -13.23 -20.35 -13.03
CA PRO A 241 -12.72 -19.15 -13.67
C PRO A 241 -12.39 -19.42 -15.13
N VAL A 242 -12.92 -18.59 -16.02
CA VAL A 242 -12.55 -18.53 -17.44
C VAL A 242 -11.74 -17.27 -17.65
N PHE A 243 -10.44 -17.44 -17.85
CA PHE A 243 -9.52 -16.35 -18.14
C PHE A 243 -9.72 -15.83 -19.56
N PRO A 244 -9.59 -14.51 -19.78
CA PRO A 244 -9.48 -13.97 -21.12
C PRO A 244 -8.31 -14.59 -21.88
N ARG A 245 -8.43 -14.63 -23.20
CA ARG A 245 -7.33 -15.04 -24.07
C ARG A 245 -6.10 -14.17 -23.77
N ASP A 246 -4.93 -14.79 -23.74
CA ASP A 246 -3.63 -14.13 -23.55
C ASP A 246 -3.44 -13.43 -22.18
N PHE A 247 -4.34 -13.62 -21.20
CA PHE A 247 -4.22 -13.02 -19.86
C PHE A 247 -2.87 -13.30 -19.19
N LEU A 248 -2.50 -14.59 -19.07
CA LEU A 248 -1.27 -14.98 -18.38
C LEU A 248 -0.01 -14.53 -19.13
N SER A 249 0.02 -14.65 -20.46
CA SER A 249 1.14 -14.14 -21.26
C SER A 249 1.28 -12.62 -21.17
N THR A 250 0.15 -11.91 -21.09
CA THR A 250 0.13 -10.44 -20.90
C THR A 250 0.66 -10.08 -19.51
N ALA A 251 0.23 -10.77 -18.44
CA ALA A 251 0.75 -10.57 -17.09
C ALA A 251 2.26 -10.82 -17.01
N THR A 252 2.76 -11.92 -17.59
CA THR A 252 4.19 -12.22 -17.65
C THR A 252 4.98 -11.13 -18.39
N SER A 253 4.46 -10.63 -19.51
CA SER A 253 5.10 -9.56 -20.27
C SER A 253 5.12 -8.24 -19.51
N ILE A 254 4.03 -7.88 -18.81
CA ILE A 254 3.94 -6.66 -18.00
C ILE A 254 4.90 -6.72 -16.82
N TYR A 255 4.99 -7.88 -16.17
CA TYR A 255 5.82 -8.05 -14.97
C TYR A 255 7.28 -7.65 -15.17
N ALA A 256 7.83 -7.90 -16.37
CA ALA A 256 9.20 -7.56 -16.72
C ALA A 256 9.50 -6.05 -16.63
N THR A 257 8.48 -5.20 -16.71
CA THR A 257 8.64 -3.74 -16.73
C THR A 257 7.87 -3.00 -15.65
N ILE A 258 6.90 -3.65 -14.99
CA ILE A 258 6.08 -3.02 -13.96
C ILE A 258 6.81 -2.95 -12.62
N ASP A 259 6.67 -1.81 -11.97
CA ASP A 259 7.12 -1.56 -10.61
C ASP A 259 6.13 -2.06 -9.56
N ALA A 260 6.48 -1.84 -8.29
CA ALA A 260 5.64 -2.19 -7.16
C ALA A 260 4.47 -1.20 -6.94
N GLY A 261 4.19 -0.29 -7.88
CA GLY A 261 3.15 0.73 -7.77
C GLY A 261 3.45 1.68 -6.61
N SER A 262 2.42 2.02 -5.81
CA SER A 262 2.54 2.93 -4.66
C SER A 262 3.69 2.59 -3.70
N TRP A 263 4.09 1.32 -3.60
CA TRP A 263 5.23 0.87 -2.78
C TRP A 263 6.58 1.43 -3.22
N GLU A 264 6.70 1.86 -4.48
CA GLU A 264 7.92 2.37 -5.08
C GLU A 264 8.04 3.89 -5.00
N ASP A 265 6.93 4.60 -5.18
CA ASP A 265 6.87 6.05 -5.38
C ASP A 265 6.24 6.81 -4.20
N GLU A 266 5.29 6.21 -3.48
CA GLU A 266 4.66 6.84 -2.31
C GLU A 266 5.36 6.47 -0.99
N GLY A 267 5.40 7.43 -0.06
CA GLY A 267 6.03 7.22 1.25
C GLY A 267 7.55 7.08 1.15
N THR A 268 8.16 7.84 0.25
CA THR A 268 9.61 7.86 0.04
C THR A 268 10.26 9.09 0.68
N ILE A 269 11.56 9.03 0.94
CA ILE A 269 12.32 10.19 1.42
C ILE A 269 13.69 10.27 0.72
N ALA A 270 14.00 11.42 0.13
CA ALA A 270 15.27 11.64 -0.57
C ALA A 270 16.38 12.04 0.41
N LEU A 271 17.43 11.24 0.52
CA LEU A 271 18.52 11.43 1.47
C LEU A 271 19.85 11.58 0.74
N SER A 272 20.74 12.37 1.31
CA SER A 272 22.14 12.51 0.86
C SER A 272 23.08 12.11 2.00
N VAL A 273 24.13 11.36 1.71
CA VAL A 273 25.12 10.97 2.72
C VAL A 273 26.09 12.13 2.91
N SER A 274 25.87 12.97 3.92
CA SER A 274 26.75 14.11 4.20
C SER A 274 28.10 13.67 4.75
N SER A 275 28.09 12.69 5.65
CA SER A 275 29.29 12.12 6.22
C SER A 275 29.04 10.66 6.63
N ALA A 276 30.05 9.81 6.46
CA ALA A 276 30.04 8.44 6.98
C ALA A 276 31.49 7.96 7.12
N ALA A 277 31.77 7.16 8.15
CA ALA A 277 33.10 6.57 8.34
C ALA A 277 33.48 5.54 7.24
N GLY A 278 32.49 5.08 6.47
CA GLY A 278 32.63 4.17 5.33
C GLY A 278 31.30 4.08 4.57
N PRO A 279 31.23 3.27 3.49
CA PRO A 279 30.02 3.18 2.69
C PRO A 279 28.86 2.59 3.49
N LEU A 280 27.68 3.16 3.29
CA LEU A 280 26.41 2.54 3.70
C LEU A 280 26.04 1.45 2.70
N VAL A 281 25.24 0.48 3.13
CA VAL A 281 24.74 -0.59 2.26
C VAL A 281 23.22 -0.48 2.15
N LEU A 282 22.73 -0.11 0.97
CA LEU A 282 21.32 -0.17 0.63
C LEU A 282 20.97 -1.57 0.15
N LEU A 283 20.05 -2.22 0.85
CA LEU A 283 19.40 -3.47 0.47
C LEU A 283 18.07 -3.14 -0.20
N ARG A 284 17.98 -3.39 -1.50
CA ARG A 284 16.81 -3.11 -2.35
C ARG A 284 16.62 -4.26 -3.32
N ARG A 285 15.40 -4.78 -3.47
CA ARG A 285 15.08 -5.87 -4.43
C ARG A 285 15.97 -7.11 -4.28
N GLY A 286 16.44 -7.38 -3.06
CA GLY A 286 17.37 -8.48 -2.80
C GLY A 286 18.80 -8.24 -3.32
N ALA A 287 19.10 -7.06 -3.83
CA ALA A 287 20.45 -6.62 -4.19
C ALA A 287 21.05 -5.73 -3.11
N GLU A 288 22.38 -5.72 -3.03
CA GLU A 288 23.14 -4.83 -2.15
C GLU A 288 23.82 -3.76 -2.99
N VAL A 289 23.73 -2.51 -2.53
CA VAL A 289 24.34 -1.37 -3.19
C VAL A 289 25.08 -0.51 -2.18
N GLU A 290 26.35 -0.23 -2.45
CA GLU A 290 27.14 0.66 -1.60
C GLU A 290 26.85 2.13 -1.90
N ILE A 291 26.64 2.92 -0.85
CA ILE A 291 26.38 4.36 -0.92
C ILE A 291 27.47 5.09 -0.13
N GLY A 292 28.37 5.76 -0.85
CA GLY A 292 29.43 6.58 -0.26
C GLY A 292 28.97 7.99 0.11
N ALA A 293 29.82 8.73 0.82
CA ALA A 293 29.61 10.14 1.12
C ALA A 293 29.46 10.99 -0.16
N GLY A 294 28.64 12.03 -0.10
CA GLY A 294 28.28 12.90 -1.23
C GLY A 294 27.26 12.29 -2.19
N ARG A 295 26.86 11.03 -2.02
CA ARG A 295 25.83 10.39 -2.86
C ARG A 295 24.44 10.61 -2.28
N SER A 296 23.47 10.72 -3.17
CA SER A 296 22.06 10.80 -2.85
C SER A 296 21.32 9.54 -3.28
N PHE A 297 20.32 9.16 -2.50
CA PHE A 297 19.43 8.03 -2.76
C PHE A 297 18.02 8.34 -2.24
N VAL A 298 17.04 7.61 -2.73
CA VAL A 298 15.67 7.67 -2.21
C VAL A 298 15.48 6.46 -1.30
N LEU A 299 15.09 6.67 -0.05
CA LEU A 299 14.67 5.58 0.84
C LEU A 299 13.19 5.28 0.57
N ARG A 300 12.89 4.07 0.12
CA ARG A 300 11.54 3.58 -0.18
C ARG A 300 10.98 2.76 0.99
N ARG A 301 9.68 2.46 0.95
CA ARG A 301 8.99 1.70 2.01
C ARG A 301 9.61 0.33 2.31
N LEU A 302 10.15 -0.32 1.28
CA LEU A 302 10.70 -1.69 1.31
C LEU A 302 12.24 -1.72 1.30
N ASP A 303 12.91 -0.58 1.46
CA ASP A 303 14.37 -0.54 1.52
C ASP A 303 14.88 -0.72 2.96
N VAL A 304 16.10 -1.26 3.07
CA VAL A 304 16.85 -1.29 4.33
C VAL A 304 18.26 -0.72 4.07
N VAL A 305 18.68 0.29 4.82
CA VAL A 305 20.02 0.86 4.74
C VAL A 305 20.81 0.48 5.98
N LEU A 306 21.97 -0.16 5.79
CA LEU A 306 22.87 -0.57 6.86
C LEU A 306 24.05 0.39 6.98
N ALA A 307 24.45 0.69 8.22
CA ALA A 307 25.73 1.31 8.54
C ALA A 307 26.72 0.22 9.04
N PRO A 308 27.41 -0.52 8.14
CA PRO A 308 28.17 -1.71 8.53
C PRO A 308 29.45 -1.41 9.33
N VAL A 309 30.02 -0.23 9.12
CA VAL A 309 31.30 0.20 9.71
C VAL A 309 31.12 0.88 11.07
N PRO A 310 32.16 0.85 11.93
CA PRO A 310 32.16 1.62 13.17
C PRO A 310 32.20 3.12 12.85
N GLY A 311 31.17 3.83 13.30
CA GLY A 311 31.04 5.29 13.15
C GLY A 311 29.58 5.69 12.92
N GLU A 312 29.22 6.89 13.35
CA GLU A 312 27.93 7.49 12.99
C GLU A 312 27.98 7.96 11.53
N ALA A 313 26.87 7.76 10.81
CA ALA A 313 26.66 8.36 9.50
C ALA A 313 25.63 9.49 9.61
N THR A 314 25.92 10.61 8.96
CA THR A 314 24.98 11.74 8.85
C THR A 314 24.38 11.74 7.46
N LEU A 315 23.05 11.63 7.42
CA LEU A 315 22.23 11.76 6.22
C LEU A 315 21.54 13.12 6.25
N ALA A 316 21.57 13.87 5.16
CA ALA A 316 20.86 15.14 5.05
C ALA A 316 19.68 15.05 4.10
N HIS A 317 18.61 15.73 4.47
CA HIS A 317 17.43 15.99 3.65
C HIS A 317 17.18 17.51 3.63
N GLU A 318 16.98 18.07 2.44
CA GLU A 318 16.93 19.52 2.19
C GLU A 318 16.02 20.28 3.17
N ARG A 319 14.80 19.76 3.41
CA ARG A 319 13.80 20.41 4.28
C ARG A 319 13.82 19.93 5.73
N LEU A 320 14.29 18.72 5.98
CA LEU A 320 14.15 18.05 7.27
C LEU A 320 15.39 18.27 8.14
N GLY A 321 16.55 18.49 7.51
CA GLY A 321 17.84 18.59 8.17
C GLY A 321 18.52 17.23 8.23
N GLU A 322 19.18 16.95 9.34
CA GLU A 322 20.02 15.77 9.51
C GLU A 322 19.27 14.59 10.13
N LEU A 323 19.59 13.40 9.65
CA LEU A 323 19.37 12.13 10.32
C LEU A 323 20.74 11.56 10.70
N ARG A 324 20.88 11.09 11.93
CA ARG A 324 22.10 10.51 12.48
C ARG A 324 21.89 9.03 12.68
N LEU A 325 22.52 8.24 11.82
CA LEU A 325 22.44 6.79 11.83
C LEU A 325 23.63 6.23 12.63
N PRO A 326 23.40 5.63 13.81
CA PRO A 326 24.47 5.06 14.62
C PRO A 326 25.20 3.91 13.91
N ALA A 327 26.41 3.62 14.37
CA ALA A 327 27.17 2.47 13.92
C ALA A 327 26.34 1.18 14.10
N ARG A 328 26.32 0.32 13.07
CA ARG A 328 25.60 -0.96 13.05
C ARG A 328 24.07 -0.85 13.17
N ALA A 329 23.52 0.36 13.06
CA ALA A 329 22.08 0.53 12.95
C ALA A 329 21.59 0.23 11.53
N ALA A 330 20.29 -0.04 11.43
CA ALA A 330 19.59 -0.16 10.16
C ALA A 330 18.50 0.92 10.08
N LEU A 331 18.51 1.65 8.97
CA LEU A 331 17.49 2.63 8.62
C LEU A 331 16.47 1.98 7.67
N THR A 332 15.20 2.14 8.00
CA THR A 332 14.06 1.74 7.19
C THR A 332 13.06 2.90 7.12
N ALA A 333 12.07 2.79 6.23
CA ALA A 333 11.00 3.79 6.18
C ALA A 333 10.15 3.87 7.47
N THR A 334 10.23 2.87 8.34
CA THR A 334 9.39 2.77 9.55
C THR A 334 10.09 3.30 10.80
N ASN A 335 11.41 3.48 10.76
CA ASN A 335 12.20 3.96 11.91
C ASN A 335 13.01 5.24 11.59
N ALA A 336 12.88 5.80 10.38
CA ALA A 336 13.61 7.00 9.98
C ALA A 336 13.43 8.17 10.95
N GLY A 337 12.25 8.28 11.58
CA GLY A 337 11.95 9.27 12.61
C GLY A 337 12.83 9.18 13.86
N GLU A 338 13.30 7.98 14.22
CA GLU A 338 14.16 7.76 15.38
C GLU A 338 15.56 8.38 15.20
N PHE A 339 16.01 8.45 13.95
CA PHE A 339 17.34 8.97 13.61
C PHE A 339 17.35 10.48 13.39
N LEU A 340 16.21 11.16 13.45
CA LEU A 340 16.16 12.63 13.30
C LEU A 340 17.02 13.34 14.35
N ALA A 341 17.83 14.30 13.90
CA ALA A 341 18.51 15.25 14.79
C ALA A 341 17.49 16.11 15.58
N PRO A 342 17.86 16.67 16.76
CA PRO A 342 16.93 17.43 17.62
C PRO A 342 16.17 18.57 16.90
N GLU A 343 16.86 19.28 16.02
CA GLU A 343 16.28 20.38 15.23
C GLU A 343 15.26 19.85 14.21
N ALA A 344 15.57 18.71 13.58
CA ALA A 344 14.66 18.04 12.65
C ALA A 344 13.40 17.54 13.36
N ARG A 345 13.54 16.95 14.55
CA ARG A 345 12.40 16.50 15.38
C ARG A 345 11.49 17.68 15.76
N SER A 346 12.08 18.78 16.20
CA SER A 346 11.34 20.01 16.54
C SER A 346 10.56 20.54 15.32
N ARG A 347 11.16 20.48 14.14
CA ARG A 347 10.53 20.91 12.89
C ARG A 347 9.36 20.02 12.49
N VAL A 348 9.53 18.69 12.55
CA VAL A 348 8.44 17.74 12.29
C VAL A 348 7.29 17.95 13.26
N ALA A 349 7.57 18.10 14.57
CA ALA A 349 6.55 18.37 15.56
C ALA A 349 5.77 19.66 15.26
N ALA A 350 6.46 20.73 14.85
CA ALA A 350 5.82 21.98 14.44
C ALA A 350 4.92 21.79 13.20
N TRP A 351 5.37 21.03 12.20
CA TRP A 351 4.54 20.70 11.03
C TRP A 351 3.31 19.88 11.42
N VAL A 352 3.44 18.90 12.32
CA VAL A 352 2.31 18.11 12.83
C VAL A 352 1.28 19.01 13.52
N GLU A 353 1.73 19.93 14.39
CA GLU A 353 0.85 20.87 15.08
C GLU A 353 0.10 21.81 14.12
N SER A 354 0.81 22.35 13.12
CA SER A 354 0.20 23.18 12.08
C SER A 354 -0.79 22.39 11.23
N ALA A 355 -0.42 21.18 10.81
CA ALA A 355 -1.27 20.31 10.01
C ALA A 355 -2.54 19.91 10.78
N LEU A 356 -2.45 19.60 12.08
CA LEU A 356 -3.62 19.39 12.94
C LEU A 356 -4.51 20.64 13.04
N GLY A 357 -3.94 21.83 12.93
CA GLY A 357 -4.66 23.10 12.77
C GLY A 357 -5.38 23.27 11.42
N GLY A 358 -5.15 22.38 10.46
CA GLY A 358 -5.73 22.43 9.11
C GLY A 358 -4.83 23.11 8.07
N ASP A 359 -3.54 23.32 8.37
CA ASP A 359 -2.59 23.86 7.42
C ASP A 359 -2.25 22.82 6.32
N ALA A 360 -2.64 23.13 5.09
CA ALA A 360 -2.41 22.29 3.92
C ALA A 360 -0.93 22.25 3.51
N GLU A 361 -0.17 23.32 3.72
CA GLU A 361 1.26 23.34 3.39
C GLU A 361 2.05 22.46 4.35
N ALA A 362 1.76 22.54 5.65
CA ALA A 362 2.33 21.64 6.65
C ALA A 362 1.97 20.17 6.37
N THR A 363 0.74 19.90 5.93
CA THR A 363 0.31 18.54 5.52
C THR A 363 1.15 18.02 4.36
N ARG A 364 1.32 18.83 3.30
CA ARG A 364 2.15 18.48 2.14
C ARG A 364 3.61 18.23 2.55
N HIS A 365 4.17 19.02 3.46
CA HIS A 365 5.51 18.76 3.98
C HIS A 365 5.60 17.42 4.71
N LEU A 366 4.59 17.05 5.50
CA LEU A 366 4.56 15.75 6.18
C LEU A 366 4.44 14.58 5.20
N GLU A 367 3.71 14.73 4.10
CA GLU A 367 3.63 13.72 3.02
C GLU A 367 5.01 13.47 2.36
N GLU A 368 5.78 14.54 2.10
CA GLU A 368 7.11 14.45 1.48
C GLU A 368 8.17 13.78 2.38
N VAL A 369 8.00 13.84 3.70
CA VAL A 369 8.92 13.24 4.68
C VAL A 369 8.27 12.16 5.53
N LEU A 370 7.22 11.52 5.00
CA LEU A 370 6.35 10.65 5.78
C LEU A 370 7.09 9.51 6.49
N PRO A 371 8.11 8.84 5.92
CA PRO A 371 8.94 7.89 6.65
C PRO A 371 9.52 8.44 7.97
N ALA A 372 9.94 9.70 7.99
CA ALA A 372 10.50 10.35 9.16
C ALA A 372 9.42 10.94 10.09
N ALA A 373 8.26 11.31 9.54
CA ALA A 373 7.16 11.94 10.27
C ALA A 373 6.12 10.95 10.82
N HIS A 374 6.08 9.71 10.33
CA HIS A 374 5.00 8.74 10.57
C HIS A 374 4.67 8.54 12.05
N ALA A 375 5.69 8.28 12.89
CA ALA A 375 5.50 8.09 14.33
C ALA A 375 4.95 9.36 15.04
N PHE A 376 5.40 10.55 14.61
CA PHE A 376 4.92 11.83 15.16
C PHE A 376 3.45 12.07 14.81
N VAL A 377 3.06 11.82 13.55
CA VAL A 377 1.68 11.96 13.11
C VAL A 377 0.77 10.97 13.83
N ARG A 378 1.19 9.71 14.01
CA ARG A 378 0.43 8.70 14.78
C ARG A 378 0.21 9.13 16.23
N GLY A 379 1.29 9.47 16.94
CA GLY A 379 1.19 9.89 18.34
C GLY A 379 0.27 11.11 18.51
N ALA A 380 0.40 12.10 17.64
CA ALA A 380 -0.43 13.30 17.73
C ALA A 380 -1.92 13.03 17.41
N LEU A 381 -2.22 12.09 16.50
CA LEU A 381 -3.60 11.69 16.21
C LEU A 381 -4.26 10.88 17.33
N GLU A 382 -3.48 10.14 18.11
CA GLU A 382 -3.96 9.45 19.32
C GLU A 382 -4.41 10.46 20.38
N GLU A 383 -3.66 11.54 20.55
CA GLU A 383 -3.95 12.60 21.54
C GLU A 383 -5.01 13.59 21.06
N SER A 384 -5.05 13.90 19.75
CA SER A 384 -5.79 15.03 19.19
C SER A 384 -6.76 14.64 18.05
N ALA A 385 -7.45 13.51 18.22
CA ALA A 385 -8.34 12.92 17.21
C ALA A 385 -9.45 13.84 16.66
N GLY A 386 -9.86 14.87 17.41
CA GLY A 386 -10.95 15.79 17.06
C GLY A 386 -10.54 17.10 16.37
N ARG A 387 -9.25 17.33 16.13
CA ARG A 387 -8.78 18.60 15.53
C ARG A 387 -9.12 18.69 14.03
N PRO A 388 -9.26 19.90 13.46
CA PRO A 388 -9.70 20.09 12.08
C PRO A 388 -8.90 19.30 11.03
N GLY A 389 -7.57 19.25 11.17
CA GLY A 389 -6.69 18.53 10.24
C GLY A 389 -6.56 17.03 10.51
N ALA A 390 -7.16 16.51 11.59
CA ALA A 390 -6.97 15.12 11.99
C ALA A 390 -7.49 14.12 10.94
N ALA A 391 -8.57 14.45 10.22
CA ALA A 391 -9.08 13.60 9.15
C ALA A 391 -8.10 13.49 7.98
N THR A 392 -7.49 14.61 7.58
CA THR A 392 -6.49 14.64 6.51
C THR A 392 -5.24 13.86 6.90
N LEU A 393 -4.74 14.05 8.11
CA LEU A 393 -3.57 13.30 8.60
C LEU A 393 -3.82 11.79 8.72
N ARG A 394 -5.06 11.37 9.02
CA ARG A 394 -5.43 9.94 8.96
C ARG A 394 -5.33 9.39 7.54
N LEU A 395 -5.83 10.12 6.54
CA LEU A 395 -5.70 9.71 5.14
C LEU A 395 -4.23 9.61 4.70
N VAL A 396 -3.38 10.55 5.13
CA VAL A 396 -1.93 10.49 4.88
C VAL A 396 -1.32 9.23 5.47
N LEU A 397 -1.66 8.89 6.71
CA LEU A 397 -1.19 7.65 7.34
C LEU A 397 -1.75 6.39 6.67
N GLU A 398 -3.02 6.38 6.30
CA GLU A 398 -3.67 5.26 5.62
C GLU A 398 -3.00 4.97 4.27
N ASN A 399 -2.75 5.98 3.45
CA ASN A 399 -2.04 5.83 2.17
C ASN A 399 -0.60 5.32 2.31
N PHE A 400 0.05 5.59 3.44
CA PHE A 400 1.37 5.04 3.72
C PHE A 400 1.30 3.60 4.23
N ASP A 401 0.27 3.31 5.02
CA ASP A 401 0.02 2.02 5.67
C ASP A 401 -0.52 0.95 4.70
N ASP A 402 -1.18 1.36 3.62
CA ASP A 402 -1.79 0.54 2.55
C ASP A 402 -1.06 0.68 1.20
#